data_AF-A0A8C6S0G2-F1
#
_entry.id   AF-A0A8C6S0G2-F1
#
_cell.length_a   1.000
_cell.length_b   1.000
_cell.length_c   1.000
_cell.angle_alpha   90.00
_cell.angle_beta   90.00
_cell.angle_gamma   90.00
#
_symmetry.space_group_name_H-M   'P 1'
#
loop_
_entity.id
_entity.type
_entity.pdbx_description
1 polymer ?
#
loop_
_entity_poly.entity_id
_entity_poly.type
_entity_poly.pdbx_seq_one_letter_code
_entity_poly.pdbx_strand_id
1 'polypeptide(L)'
;GGAELHNMVMSFRVSDLQMLLGFVGRSKSGLKHELVTRALQLVQFDCSPELFKKIKELYETRYAKKSAEPGPTPATRPLEPLALHSVPRTALSGPAVDYPALYGKYLNGLGRLPTKALKPEVRLVKLPFFNMLDELLKPTELVPQSTEKLQESPCIFALTPRQVELIRNSRCELQPGVKAVQVVLRICYSDTSSPQEDQYPPNIAVKVNHSYCSVPGYYPSNKPGVEPKRPCRPINLTHLMYLSSATNRITVTWGNYGKSYSVALYLVRQLTSSELLQRLKTIGVKHPELCKALVKEKLRLDPDSEIATTGVRVSLICPLVKMRLSVPCRAETCAHLQCFDAVFYLQMNEKKPTWTCPVCDKPAAYDQLIIDGLLSKILSECEDADEIEFLADGSWRSIRAEKEPSCSPQGPILVLGTSDANGLLPAPSTNGGGSGVGMALGSTGSGAGTVGGLENGKPGADVVDLTLDSSSSSEDEEDEDEDEEDEGPRPKRRCPFQKGLVPAC
;
A
#
# COMPACT_ATOMS: atom_id res chain seq x y z
N GLY A 1 19.33 34.23 19.58
CA GLY A 1 20.01 32.96 19.92
C GLY A 1 19.17 31.74 19.58
N GLY A 2 18.13 31.45 20.37
CA GLY A 2 17.38 30.18 20.27
C GLY A 2 16.68 29.90 18.93
N ALA A 3 16.08 30.91 18.28
CA ALA A 3 15.40 30.73 16.99
C ALA A 3 16.35 30.32 15.85
N GLU A 4 17.60 30.78 15.89
CA GLU A 4 18.63 30.44 14.90
C GLU A 4 19.07 28.97 15.05
N LEU A 5 19.30 28.53 16.30
CA LEU A 5 19.63 27.13 16.61
C LEU A 5 18.51 26.16 16.25
N HIS A 6 17.27 26.57 16.49
CA HIS A 6 16.10 25.79 16.12
C HIS A 6 16.08 25.51 14.61
N ASN A 7 16.35 26.53 13.79
CA ASN A 7 16.46 26.39 12.34
C ASN A 7 17.66 25.53 11.92
N MET A 8 18.82 25.67 12.60
CA MET A 8 20.00 24.86 12.34
C MET A 8 19.72 23.37 12.62
N VAL A 9 19.13 23.03 13.77
CA VAL A 9 18.79 21.64 14.16
C VAL A 9 17.73 21.04 13.23
N MET A 10 16.72 21.81 12.81
CA MET A 10 15.73 21.34 11.83
C MET A 10 16.35 20.96 10.48
N SER A 11 17.48 21.60 10.12
CA SER A 11 18.21 21.24 8.89
C SER A 11 18.99 19.92 9.01
N PHE A 12 19.32 19.45 10.21
CA PHE A 12 20.23 18.33 10.43
C PHE A 12 19.74 16.98 9.85
N ARG A 13 20.69 16.17 9.38
CA ARG A 13 20.45 14.78 8.96
C ARG A 13 20.45 13.87 10.19
N VAL A 14 19.98 12.64 10.03
CA VAL A 14 20.00 11.63 11.09
C VAL A 14 21.40 11.46 11.69
N SER A 15 22.45 11.42 10.87
CA SER A 15 23.85 11.34 11.33
C SER A 15 24.26 12.51 12.22
N ASP A 16 23.85 13.72 11.86
CA ASP A 16 24.23 14.95 12.57
C ASP A 16 23.46 15.04 13.90
N LEU A 17 22.18 14.65 13.90
CA LEU A 17 21.36 14.54 15.10
C LEU A 17 21.88 13.45 16.05
N GLN A 18 22.34 12.31 15.53
CA GLN A 18 22.96 11.25 16.31
C GLN A 18 24.30 11.66 16.92
N MET A 19 25.11 12.43 16.18
CA MET A 19 26.35 13.03 16.69
C MET A 19 26.06 14.04 17.79
N LEU A 20 25.07 14.92 17.59
CA LEU A 20 24.65 15.92 18.57
C LEU A 20 24.10 15.28 19.86
N LEU A 21 23.16 14.34 19.74
CA LEU A 21 22.59 13.63 20.88
C LEU A 21 23.64 12.76 21.57
N GLY A 22 24.58 12.20 20.81
CA GLY A 22 25.72 11.48 21.35
C GLY A 22 26.66 12.33 22.19
N PHE A 23 26.92 13.55 21.75
CA PHE A 23 27.77 14.50 22.44
C PHE A 23 27.23 14.83 23.84
N VAL A 24 25.90 14.89 23.99
CA VAL A 24 25.24 15.13 25.29
C VAL A 24 24.82 13.85 26.04
N GLY A 25 25.26 12.67 25.58
CA GLY A 25 24.96 11.39 26.25
C GLY A 25 23.50 10.95 26.18
N ARG A 26 22.70 11.47 25.23
CA ARG A 26 21.31 11.06 25.00
C ARG A 26 21.25 9.89 24.02
N SER A 27 20.11 9.19 24.02
CA SER A 27 19.87 8.08 23.07
C SER A 27 20.03 8.54 21.62
N LYS A 28 20.73 7.74 20.82
CA LYS A 28 21.00 7.96 19.39
C LYS A 28 20.07 7.17 18.46
N SER A 29 19.27 6.26 19.00
CA SER A 29 18.32 5.45 18.23
C SER A 29 17.01 6.21 18.03
N GLY A 30 16.27 5.86 16.98
CA GLY A 30 14.95 6.43 16.67
C GLY A 30 14.84 7.03 15.26
N LEU A 31 13.62 7.34 14.88
CA LEU A 31 13.31 7.97 13.59
C LEU A 31 13.78 9.43 13.56
N LYS A 32 13.99 10.01 12.37
CA LYS A 32 14.49 11.39 12.23
C LYS A 32 13.68 12.39 13.04
N HIS A 33 12.34 12.30 13.00
CA HIS A 33 11.47 13.23 13.73
C HIS A 33 11.65 13.10 15.25
N GLU A 34 11.83 11.89 15.79
CA GLU A 34 12.08 11.66 17.22
C GLU A 34 13.44 12.22 17.66
N LEU A 35 14.46 12.08 16.81
CA LEU A 35 15.79 12.65 17.05
C LEU A 35 15.77 14.18 16.98
N VAL A 36 15.01 14.76 16.04
CA VAL A 36 14.78 16.21 15.94
C VAL A 36 14.05 16.71 17.18
N THR A 37 12.94 16.08 17.58
CA THR A 37 12.18 16.48 18.78
C THR A 37 13.07 16.49 20.02
N ARG A 38 13.89 15.45 20.22
CA ARG A 38 14.86 15.41 21.33
C ARG A 38 15.93 16.48 21.23
N ALA A 39 16.48 16.72 20.04
CA ALA A 39 17.48 17.77 19.83
C ALA A 39 16.90 19.17 20.07
N LEU A 40 15.64 19.41 19.71
CA LEU A 40 14.95 20.68 19.94
C LEU A 40 14.59 20.88 21.41
N GLN A 41 14.21 19.82 22.13
CA GLN A 41 14.04 19.88 23.58
C GLN A 41 15.34 20.30 24.28
N LEU A 42 16.50 19.84 23.83
CA LEU A 42 17.79 20.28 24.37
C LEU A 42 18.06 21.76 24.08
N VAL A 43 17.68 22.26 22.91
CA VAL A 43 17.81 23.69 22.57
C VAL A 43 16.84 24.55 23.38
N GLN A 44 15.67 24.02 23.75
CA GLN A 44 14.63 24.75 24.46
C GLN A 44 14.83 24.77 25.98
N PHE A 45 15.27 23.66 26.58
CA PHE A 45 15.30 23.48 28.03
C PHE A 45 16.71 23.32 28.62
N ASP A 46 17.68 22.81 27.85
CA ASP A 46 19.04 22.44 28.33
C ASP A 46 20.16 23.04 27.44
N CYS A 47 20.01 24.30 26.99
CA CYS A 47 20.94 24.89 26.04
C CYS A 47 22.26 25.34 26.70
N SER A 48 23.25 24.43 26.76
CA SER A 48 24.59 24.76 27.26
C SER A 48 25.46 25.49 26.21
N PRO A 49 26.46 26.31 26.62
CA PRO A 49 27.41 26.94 25.70
C PRO A 49 28.17 25.93 24.81
N GLU A 50 28.46 24.74 25.32
CA GLU A 50 29.13 23.65 24.61
C GLU A 50 28.20 23.04 23.56
N LEU A 51 26.91 22.85 23.90
CA LEU A 51 25.89 22.41 22.96
C LEU A 51 25.72 23.41 21.82
N PHE A 52 25.68 24.71 22.14
CA PHE A 52 25.61 25.79 21.16
C PHE A 52 26.78 25.74 20.16
N LYS A 53 28.02 25.63 20.69
CA LYS A 53 29.22 25.51 19.88
C LYS A 53 29.16 24.27 18.98
N LYS A 54 28.67 23.14 19.51
CA LYS A 54 28.57 21.90 18.74
C LYS A 54 27.53 21.97 17.61
N ILE A 55 26.39 22.61 17.84
CA ILE A 55 25.38 22.85 16.79
C ILE A 55 25.97 23.71 15.67
N LYS A 56 26.68 24.81 16.02
CA LYS A 56 27.34 25.65 15.02
C LYS A 56 28.43 24.91 14.25
N GLU A 57 29.29 24.15 14.93
CA GLU A 57 30.34 23.34 14.28
C GLU A 57 29.76 22.34 13.27
N LEU A 58 28.70 21.62 13.63
CA LEU A 58 28.02 20.66 12.74
C LEU A 58 27.35 21.36 11.55
N TYR A 59 26.76 22.53 11.78
CA TYR A 59 26.16 23.34 10.73
C TYR A 59 27.23 23.89 9.78
N GLU A 60 28.30 24.50 10.30
CA GLU A 60 29.41 25.03 9.50
C GLU A 60 30.15 23.95 8.72
N THR A 61 30.44 22.80 9.31
CA THR A 61 31.10 21.67 8.61
C THR A 61 30.29 21.22 7.38
N ARG A 62 28.97 21.34 7.45
CA ARG A 62 28.08 21.03 6.34
C ARG A 62 28.11 22.10 5.26
N TYR A 63 28.03 23.38 5.64
CA TYR A 63 27.86 24.48 4.69
C TYR A 63 29.18 25.09 4.19
N ALA A 64 30.31 24.86 4.89
CA ALA A 64 31.65 25.24 4.46
C ALA A 64 32.13 24.44 3.22
N LYS A 65 31.54 23.28 2.95
CA LYS A 65 31.78 22.53 1.70
C LYS A 65 31.13 23.15 0.46
N LYS A 66 30.34 24.22 0.60
CA LYS A 66 29.69 24.93 -0.52
C LYS A 66 30.45 26.19 -0.96
N SER A 67 31.49 26.61 -0.23
CA SER A 67 32.21 27.89 -0.47
C SER A 67 33.71 27.74 -0.78
N ALA A 68 34.23 26.54 -1.00
CA ALA A 68 35.62 26.32 -1.43
C ALA A 68 35.66 25.76 -2.86
N GLU A 69 35.65 26.65 -3.86
CA GLU A 69 36.22 26.35 -5.17
C GLU A 69 37.76 26.43 -5.09
N PRO A 70 38.52 25.48 -5.66
CA PRO A 70 39.95 25.65 -5.85
C PRO A 70 40.24 26.20 -7.26
N GLY A 71 40.59 27.49 -7.33
CA GLY A 71 41.31 28.08 -8.45
C GLY A 71 42.83 27.77 -8.37
N PRO A 72 43.56 27.73 -9.49
CA PRO A 72 44.86 27.08 -9.56
C PRO A 72 46.01 28.00 -9.10
N THR A 73 46.98 27.46 -8.37
CA THR A 73 48.33 28.03 -8.26
C THR A 73 49.40 26.96 -8.47
N PRO A 74 50.56 27.33 -9.06
CA PRO A 74 51.47 26.39 -9.68
C PRO A 74 52.55 25.93 -8.70
N ALA A 75 52.80 24.62 -8.65
CA ALA A 75 53.95 24.05 -7.96
C ALA A 75 54.68 23.07 -8.88
N THR A 76 55.78 23.59 -9.42
CA THR A 76 56.96 22.93 -9.99
C THR A 76 57.35 21.61 -9.33
N ARG A 77 57.60 20.56 -10.13
CA ARG A 77 58.75 19.61 -10.04
C ARG A 77 58.72 18.52 -11.14
N PRO A 78 59.83 17.83 -11.44
CA PRO A 78 60.59 18.04 -12.68
C PRO A 78 60.36 16.97 -13.76
N LEU A 79 60.69 17.36 -14.99
CA LEU A 79 60.89 16.54 -16.18
C LEU A 79 62.06 15.57 -16.01
N GLU A 80 61.87 14.32 -16.41
CA GLU A 80 62.87 13.57 -17.18
C GLU A 80 62.19 12.61 -18.19
N PRO A 81 62.85 12.31 -19.32
CA PRO A 81 62.16 12.07 -20.59
C PRO A 81 62.46 10.68 -21.17
N LEU A 82 61.48 9.98 -21.75
CA LEU A 82 61.82 8.91 -22.71
C LEU A 82 60.83 8.79 -23.87
N ALA A 83 61.37 9.18 -25.03
CA ALA A 83 61.35 8.49 -26.32
C ALA A 83 60.01 8.15 -26.99
N LEU A 84 59.77 8.91 -28.07
CA LEU A 84 59.04 8.54 -29.28
C LEU A 84 59.42 7.15 -29.79
N HIS A 85 58.44 6.28 -30.07
CA HIS A 85 58.44 5.40 -31.25
C HIS A 85 57.01 5.17 -31.75
N SER A 86 56.70 5.80 -32.88
CA SER A 86 55.65 5.48 -33.86
C SER A 86 56.05 4.21 -34.64
N VAL A 87 55.21 3.23 -35.01
CA VAL A 87 54.19 3.07 -36.10
C VAL A 87 54.04 1.52 -36.29
N PRO A 88 53.19 0.93 -37.17
CA PRO A 88 51.82 1.23 -37.60
C PRO A 88 50.88 -0.02 -37.55
N ARG A 89 49.64 0.16 -38.00
CA ARG A 89 48.54 -0.81 -38.16
C ARG A 89 48.79 -1.86 -39.27
N THR A 90 48.16 -3.02 -39.12
CA THR A 90 47.66 -3.84 -40.26
C THR A 90 46.36 -4.57 -39.87
N ALA A 91 45.41 -4.57 -40.80
CA ALA A 91 44.12 -5.24 -40.74
C ALA A 91 44.22 -6.65 -41.38
N LEU A 92 43.26 -7.54 -41.09
CA LEU A 92 42.57 -8.43 -42.07
C LEU A 92 41.52 -9.38 -41.43
N SER A 93 40.26 -9.18 -41.87
CA SER A 93 39.11 -10.06 -42.20
C SER A 93 38.97 -11.54 -41.74
N GLY A 94 37.92 -11.81 -40.92
CA GLY A 94 36.83 -12.85 -41.01
C GLY A 94 37.10 -14.36 -40.73
N PRO A 95 36.09 -15.24 -40.54
CA PRO A 95 34.67 -15.11 -40.11
C PRO A 95 34.29 -15.95 -38.84
N ALA A 96 33.01 -15.90 -38.44
CA ALA A 96 32.42 -16.37 -37.16
C ALA A 96 32.08 -17.87 -37.05
N VAL A 97 32.14 -18.46 -35.82
CA VAL A 97 31.28 -19.57 -35.31
C VAL A 97 31.19 -19.53 -33.75
N ASP A 98 30.02 -19.88 -33.20
CA ASP A 98 29.51 -19.86 -31.81
C ASP A 98 30.09 -20.87 -30.78
N TYR A 99 30.13 -20.43 -29.50
CA TYR A 99 29.94 -21.05 -28.15
C TYR A 99 30.20 -22.58 -27.87
N PRO A 100 30.52 -23.03 -26.60
CA PRO A 100 30.16 -22.40 -25.33
C PRO A 100 31.20 -22.40 -24.17
N ALA A 101 30.83 -21.58 -23.17
CA ALA A 101 31.33 -21.44 -21.81
C ALA A 101 32.05 -22.67 -21.22
N LEU A 102 33.32 -22.48 -20.81
CA LEU A 102 33.95 -23.05 -19.60
C LEU A 102 35.45 -22.66 -19.57
N TYR A 103 35.79 -21.37 -19.47
CA TYR A 103 37.16 -20.96 -19.07
C TYR A 103 37.18 -19.54 -18.50
N GLY A 104 36.47 -19.35 -17.39
CA GLY A 104 36.40 -18.08 -16.65
C GLY A 104 37.26 -18.06 -15.38
N LYS A 105 38.37 -18.78 -15.34
CA LYS A 105 39.38 -18.71 -14.28
C LYS A 105 40.76 -18.73 -14.95
N TYR A 106 41.61 -17.77 -14.60
CA TYR A 106 42.94 -17.49 -15.14
C TYR A 106 43.02 -16.52 -16.34
N LEU A 107 42.63 -15.27 -16.15
CA LEU A 107 43.38 -14.11 -16.65
C LEU A 107 43.14 -12.91 -15.73
N ASN A 108 43.91 -12.84 -14.65
CA ASN A 108 44.08 -11.60 -13.89
C ASN A 108 45.03 -10.69 -14.67
N GLY A 109 44.58 -9.46 -14.97
CA GLY A 109 45.47 -8.35 -15.25
C GLY A 109 45.51 -7.83 -16.69
N LEU A 110 44.38 -7.34 -17.21
CA LEU A 110 44.38 -6.28 -18.24
C LEU A 110 43.22 -5.31 -18.00
N GLY A 111 43.56 -4.03 -17.78
CA GLY A 111 42.73 -2.84 -17.99
C GLY A 111 41.31 -2.86 -17.44
N ARG A 112 41.13 -2.55 -16.15
CA ARG A 112 39.83 -2.05 -15.66
C ARG A 112 39.61 -0.67 -16.30
N LEU A 113 38.87 -0.62 -17.41
CA LEU A 113 38.28 0.63 -17.91
C LEU A 113 37.62 1.35 -16.73
N PRO A 114 37.75 2.69 -16.59
CA PRO A 114 37.09 3.40 -15.52
C PRO A 114 35.60 3.09 -15.64
N THR A 115 35.04 2.39 -14.64
CA THR A 115 33.60 2.30 -14.49
C THR A 115 33.14 3.74 -14.36
N LYS A 116 32.54 4.30 -15.44
CA LYS A 116 31.91 5.62 -15.41
C LYS A 116 31.08 5.66 -14.14
N ALA A 117 31.40 6.59 -13.24
CA ALA A 117 30.61 6.79 -12.05
C ALA A 117 29.17 6.99 -12.51
N LEU A 118 28.31 6.00 -12.24
CA LEU A 118 26.89 6.06 -12.59
C LEU A 118 26.33 7.26 -11.84
N LYS A 119 25.92 8.29 -12.59
CA LYS A 119 25.23 9.44 -12.00
C LYS A 119 24.02 8.88 -11.23
N PRO A 120 23.75 9.35 -10.00
CA PRO A 120 22.56 8.97 -9.27
C PRO A 120 21.33 9.25 -10.13
N GLU A 121 20.50 8.23 -10.36
CA GLU A 121 19.28 8.34 -11.18
C GLU A 121 18.06 8.26 -10.25
N VAL A 122 17.03 9.05 -10.57
CA VAL A 122 15.74 9.00 -9.86
C VAL A 122 15.11 7.64 -10.14
N ARG A 123 14.62 6.98 -9.10
CA ARG A 123 13.98 5.66 -9.21
C ARG A 123 12.60 5.74 -8.57
N LEU A 124 11.58 5.18 -9.21
CA LEU A 124 10.25 5.10 -8.59
C LEU A 124 10.06 3.79 -7.84
N VAL A 125 9.29 3.83 -6.75
CA VAL A 125 8.83 2.64 -6.03
C VAL A 125 8.04 1.74 -7.00
N LYS A 126 8.35 0.45 -7.00
CA LYS A 126 7.67 -0.54 -7.84
C LYS A 126 6.23 -0.72 -7.35
N LEU A 127 5.29 -0.83 -8.28
CA LEU A 127 3.88 -1.02 -7.95
C LEU A 127 3.50 -2.48 -8.22
N PRO A 128 3.04 -3.25 -7.22
CA PRO A 128 2.82 -4.68 -7.37
C PRO A 128 1.85 -5.04 -8.50
N PHE A 129 0.79 -4.25 -8.69
CA PHE A 129 -0.21 -4.46 -9.76
C PHE A 129 0.24 -4.03 -11.16
N PHE A 130 1.49 -3.57 -11.32
CA PHE A 130 2.00 -3.15 -12.63
C PHE A 130 3.28 -3.91 -12.95
N ASN A 131 3.16 -4.82 -13.93
CA ASN A 131 4.33 -5.45 -14.53
C ASN A 131 4.92 -4.53 -15.59
N MET A 132 6.14 -4.04 -15.38
CA MET A 132 6.80 -3.13 -16.33
C MET A 132 7.23 -3.91 -17.58
N LEU A 133 6.77 -3.49 -18.76
CA LEU A 133 7.11 -4.08 -20.06
C LEU A 133 8.14 -3.26 -20.85
N ASP A 134 7.99 -1.93 -20.88
CA ASP A 134 8.97 -1.02 -21.44
C ASP A 134 9.07 0.33 -20.70
N GLU A 135 10.20 1.01 -20.86
CA GLU A 135 10.44 2.38 -20.38
C GLU A 135 10.44 3.33 -21.58
N LEU A 136 9.30 4.00 -21.80
CA LEU A 136 9.10 4.92 -22.93
C LEU A 136 9.78 6.27 -22.69
N LEU A 137 9.84 6.69 -21.42
CA LEU A 137 10.59 7.85 -20.97
C LEU A 137 11.15 7.54 -19.58
N LYS A 138 12.48 7.58 -19.47
CA LYS A 138 13.20 7.48 -18.19
C LYS A 138 12.77 8.61 -17.25
N PRO A 139 12.89 8.46 -15.92
CA PRO A 139 12.69 9.55 -14.98
C PRO A 139 13.47 10.82 -15.40
N THR A 140 12.73 11.80 -15.93
CA THR A 140 13.27 13.03 -16.51
C THR A 140 12.78 14.20 -15.70
N GLU A 141 13.70 15.04 -15.21
CA GLU A 141 13.35 16.22 -14.42
C GLU A 141 12.52 17.22 -15.25
N LEU A 142 11.47 17.75 -14.64
CA LEU A 142 10.68 18.86 -15.14
C LEU A 142 11.47 20.14 -14.91
N VAL A 143 12.14 20.60 -15.97
CA VAL A 143 12.95 21.82 -15.92
C VAL A 143 12.07 23.03 -16.27
N PRO A 144 12.05 24.08 -15.43
CA PRO A 144 11.37 25.34 -15.76
C PRO A 144 11.97 25.94 -17.05
N GLN A 145 11.09 26.31 -17.99
CA GLN A 145 11.48 26.93 -19.26
C GLN A 145 11.33 28.45 -19.24
N SER A 146 10.57 28.99 -18.29
CA SER A 146 10.34 30.42 -18.12
C SER A 146 10.41 30.83 -16.64
N THR A 147 10.35 32.14 -16.39
CA THR A 147 10.24 32.70 -15.03
C THR A 147 8.81 32.62 -14.47
N GLU A 148 7.84 32.13 -15.24
CA GLU A 148 6.45 32.02 -14.80
C GLU A 148 6.30 30.94 -13.71
N LYS A 149 5.29 31.08 -12.85
CA LYS A 149 5.02 30.07 -11.82
C LYS A 149 4.44 28.79 -12.40
N LEU A 150 3.65 28.89 -13.47
CA LEU A 150 3.09 27.75 -14.17
C LEU A 150 4.00 27.42 -15.36
N GLN A 151 4.38 26.15 -15.50
CA GLN A 151 5.30 25.67 -16.50
C GLN A 151 4.62 24.61 -17.36
N GLU A 152 5.00 24.52 -18.63
CA GLU A 152 4.59 23.45 -19.53
C GLU A 152 5.82 22.65 -19.97
N SER A 153 5.73 21.33 -19.88
CA SER A 153 6.83 20.44 -20.25
C SER A 153 6.32 19.39 -21.24
N PRO A 154 6.60 19.55 -22.54
CA PRO A 154 6.18 18.60 -23.56
C PRO A 154 7.15 17.42 -23.68
N CYS A 155 6.59 16.24 -23.93
CA CYS A 155 7.27 15.01 -24.29
C CYS A 155 6.65 14.47 -25.57
N ILE A 156 7.45 14.25 -26.61
CA ILE A 156 7.01 13.67 -27.89
C ILE A 156 7.71 12.34 -28.09
N PHE A 157 6.96 11.30 -28.44
CA PHE A 157 7.49 9.98 -28.76
C PHE A 157 6.53 9.24 -29.70
N ALA A 158 6.99 8.18 -30.34
CA ALA A 158 6.15 7.27 -31.12
C ALA A 158 6.19 5.87 -30.48
N LEU A 159 5.06 5.16 -30.54
CA LEU A 159 5.00 3.77 -30.11
C LEU A 159 5.56 2.88 -31.23
N THR A 160 6.30 1.83 -30.85
CA THR A 160 6.73 0.82 -31.82
C THR A 160 5.54 -0.06 -32.24
N PRO A 161 5.56 -0.67 -33.43
CA PRO A 161 4.50 -1.58 -33.87
C PRO A 161 4.21 -2.70 -32.85
N ARG A 162 5.26 -3.23 -32.22
CA ARG A 162 5.15 -4.25 -31.17
C ARG A 162 4.42 -3.73 -29.93
N GLN A 163 4.74 -2.52 -29.46
CA GLN A 163 4.06 -1.91 -28.32
C GLN A 163 2.57 -1.65 -28.62
N VAL A 164 2.26 -1.17 -29.83
CA VAL A 164 0.88 -0.97 -30.30
C VAL A 164 0.10 -2.28 -30.28
N GLU A 165 0.70 -3.36 -30.78
CA GLU A 165 0.08 -4.69 -30.79
C GLU A 165 -0.18 -5.22 -29.38
N LEU A 166 0.80 -5.08 -28.47
CA LEU A 166 0.64 -5.46 -27.06
C LEU A 166 -0.55 -4.72 -26.41
N ILE A 167 -0.69 -3.41 -26.66
CA ILE A 167 -1.82 -2.62 -26.15
C ILE A 167 -3.14 -3.11 -26.76
N ARG A 168 -3.23 -3.20 -28.11
CA ARG A 168 -4.47 -3.54 -28.81
C ARG A 168 -4.99 -4.93 -28.44
N ASN A 169 -4.10 -5.92 -28.36
CA ASN A 169 -4.44 -7.32 -28.13
C ASN A 169 -4.71 -7.62 -26.64
N SER A 170 -4.31 -6.72 -25.74
CA SER A 170 -4.59 -6.89 -24.32
C SER A 170 -6.07 -6.67 -23.98
N ARG A 171 -6.59 -7.47 -23.06
CA ARG A 171 -7.95 -7.35 -22.50
C ARG A 171 -7.83 -7.26 -20.98
N CYS A 172 -8.40 -6.22 -20.37
CA CYS A 172 -8.46 -6.12 -18.91
C CYS A 172 -9.68 -6.88 -18.40
N GLU A 173 -9.45 -7.82 -17.48
CA GLU A 173 -10.52 -8.56 -16.81
C GLU A 173 -11.28 -7.70 -15.79
N LEU A 174 -10.61 -6.65 -15.26
CA LEU A 174 -11.15 -5.82 -14.18
C LEU A 174 -12.20 -4.81 -14.65
N GLN A 175 -12.05 -4.28 -15.86
CA GLN A 175 -12.93 -3.25 -16.40
C GLN A 175 -13.18 -3.46 -17.90
N PRO A 176 -14.44 -3.69 -18.31
CA PRO A 176 -14.80 -3.73 -19.72
C PRO A 176 -14.37 -2.45 -20.44
N GLY A 177 -13.67 -2.60 -21.57
CA GLY A 177 -13.17 -1.48 -22.37
C GLY A 177 -11.79 -0.94 -21.97
N VAL A 178 -11.26 -1.31 -20.80
CA VAL A 178 -9.89 -0.97 -20.40
C VAL A 178 -8.91 -2.02 -20.95
N LYS A 179 -7.74 -1.57 -21.42
CA LYS A 179 -6.65 -2.45 -21.87
C LYS A 179 -5.81 -2.90 -20.68
N ALA A 180 -5.43 -4.17 -20.63
CA ALA A 180 -4.53 -4.66 -19.57
C ALA A 180 -3.11 -4.14 -19.75
N VAL A 181 -2.66 -3.96 -20.99
CA VAL A 181 -1.41 -3.27 -21.30
C VAL A 181 -1.70 -1.79 -21.51
N GLN A 182 -1.00 -0.94 -20.76
CA GLN A 182 -1.28 0.49 -20.62
C GLN A 182 0.00 1.31 -20.75
N VAL A 183 -0.12 2.52 -21.28
CA VAL A 183 0.88 3.58 -21.15
C VAL A 183 0.53 4.43 -19.95
N VAL A 184 1.44 4.46 -18.98
CA VAL A 184 1.23 5.06 -17.67
C VAL A 184 2.27 6.13 -17.41
N LEU A 185 1.80 7.33 -17.07
CA LEU A 185 2.61 8.44 -16.59
C LEU A 185 2.72 8.38 -15.08
N ARG A 186 3.95 8.44 -14.58
CA ARG A 186 4.25 8.58 -13.16
C ARG A 186 5.05 9.86 -12.93
N ILE A 187 4.76 10.53 -11.83
CA ILE A 187 5.43 11.77 -11.43
C ILE A 187 5.89 11.61 -10.00
N CYS A 188 7.09 12.06 -9.67
CA CYS A 188 7.67 11.95 -8.35
C CYS A 188 8.60 13.15 -8.06
N TYR A 189 9.14 13.24 -6.85
CA TYR A 189 10.21 14.21 -6.58
C TYR A 189 11.51 13.82 -7.30
N SER A 190 12.31 14.82 -7.70
CA SER A 190 13.64 14.60 -8.29
C SER A 190 14.70 14.33 -7.21
N ASP A 191 14.44 13.35 -6.34
CA ASP A 191 15.38 12.90 -5.31
C ASP A 191 15.94 11.51 -5.67
N THR A 192 17.26 11.40 -5.59
CA THR A 192 18.04 10.19 -5.95
C THR A 192 18.49 9.40 -4.73
N SER A 193 18.24 9.90 -3.52
CA SER A 193 18.67 9.28 -2.26
C SER A 193 17.94 7.97 -1.96
N SER A 194 16.69 7.84 -2.39
CA SER A 194 15.86 6.65 -2.26
C SER A 194 14.91 6.50 -3.44
N PRO A 195 14.30 5.31 -3.63
CA PRO A 195 13.13 5.19 -4.48
C PRO A 195 12.03 6.17 -4.05
N GLN A 196 11.36 6.78 -5.01
CA GLN A 196 10.37 7.83 -4.83
C GLN A 196 8.96 7.27 -5.04
N GLU A 197 8.04 7.70 -4.19
CA GLU A 197 6.61 7.45 -4.39
C GLU A 197 6.04 8.39 -5.45
N ASP A 198 4.85 8.05 -5.97
CA ASP A 198 4.13 8.95 -6.85
C ASP A 198 3.76 10.23 -6.11
N GLN A 199 4.15 11.37 -6.66
CA GLN A 199 3.89 12.68 -6.12
C GLN A 199 3.71 13.68 -7.25
N TYR A 200 2.54 14.32 -7.29
CA TYR A 200 2.28 15.36 -8.27
C TYR A 200 2.83 16.71 -7.83
N PRO A 201 3.26 17.55 -8.79
CA PRO A 201 3.50 18.95 -8.55
C PRO A 201 2.18 19.71 -8.32
N PRO A 202 2.23 20.90 -7.70
CA PRO A 202 1.07 21.79 -7.60
C PRO A 202 0.50 22.12 -8.98
N ASN A 203 -0.81 22.34 -9.08
CA ASN A 203 -1.50 22.73 -10.32
C ASN A 203 -1.23 21.80 -11.53
N ILE A 204 -1.02 20.50 -11.27
CA ILE A 204 -0.80 19.51 -12.32
C ILE A 204 -2.00 19.44 -13.28
N ALA A 205 -1.72 19.54 -14.58
CA ALA A 205 -2.62 19.13 -15.66
C ALA A 205 -1.85 18.32 -16.69
N VAL A 206 -2.50 17.34 -17.30
CA VAL A 206 -1.88 16.47 -18.31
C VAL A 206 -2.72 16.54 -19.57
N LYS A 207 -2.11 16.94 -20.69
CA LYS A 207 -2.70 16.93 -22.01
C LYS A 207 -2.02 15.88 -22.86
N VAL A 208 -2.79 15.02 -23.52
CA VAL A 208 -2.30 14.01 -24.45
C VAL A 208 -2.90 14.32 -25.81
N ASN A 209 -2.03 14.60 -26.77
CA ASN A 209 -2.39 15.07 -28.11
C ASN A 209 -3.27 16.32 -28.01
N HIS A 210 -4.56 16.22 -28.32
CA HIS A 210 -5.49 17.35 -28.30
C HIS A 210 -6.42 17.37 -27.08
N SER A 211 -6.34 16.37 -26.20
CA SER A 211 -7.31 16.16 -25.12
C SER A 211 -6.65 16.19 -23.74
N TYR A 212 -7.36 16.75 -22.76
CA TYR A 212 -6.93 16.70 -21.35
C TYR A 212 -7.25 15.34 -20.75
N CYS A 213 -6.30 14.80 -19.98
CA CYS A 213 -6.48 13.60 -19.18
C CYS A 213 -7.01 13.97 -17.80
N SER A 214 -8.00 13.22 -17.32
CA SER A 214 -8.50 13.39 -15.95
C SER A 214 -7.44 12.94 -14.94
N VAL A 215 -7.02 13.86 -14.08
CA VAL A 215 -6.12 13.58 -12.95
C VAL A 215 -6.98 13.43 -11.69
N PRO A 216 -6.71 12.45 -10.80
CA PRO A 216 -7.47 12.27 -9.58
C PRO A 216 -7.67 13.59 -8.81
N GLY A 217 -8.93 13.90 -8.48
CA GLY A 217 -9.31 15.10 -7.73
C GLY A 217 -8.81 15.08 -6.28
N TYR A 218 -8.93 16.22 -5.60
CA TYR A 218 -8.69 16.30 -4.17
C TYR A 218 -9.76 15.52 -3.40
N TYR A 219 -9.37 14.80 -2.35
CA TYR A 219 -10.36 14.29 -1.41
C TYR A 219 -10.87 15.46 -0.54
N PRO A 220 -12.18 15.59 -0.35
CA PRO A 220 -12.71 16.52 0.63
C PRO A 220 -12.17 16.15 2.02
N SER A 221 -11.64 17.15 2.74
CA SER A 221 -11.20 16.97 4.12
C SER A 221 -12.36 17.33 5.05
N ASN A 222 -12.82 16.36 5.85
CA ASN A 222 -13.84 16.60 6.88
C ASN A 222 -13.23 17.21 8.16
N LYS A 223 -11.93 17.49 8.19
CA LYS A 223 -11.23 18.07 9.35
C LYS A 223 -10.91 19.55 9.06
N PRO A 224 -11.47 20.50 9.84
CA PRO A 224 -11.10 21.91 9.77
C PRO A 224 -9.58 22.08 9.90
N GLY A 225 -8.98 22.87 9.01
CA GLY A 225 -7.54 23.16 9.03
C GLY A 225 -6.61 22.09 8.43
N VAL A 226 -7.12 20.94 7.95
CA VAL A 226 -6.33 19.96 7.21
C VAL A 226 -6.52 20.20 5.71
N GLU A 227 -5.46 20.64 5.03
CA GLU A 227 -5.48 20.86 3.58
C GLU A 227 -5.94 19.59 2.82
N PRO A 228 -6.84 19.72 1.83
CA PRO A 228 -7.24 18.63 0.97
C PRO A 228 -6.01 17.95 0.34
N LYS A 229 -5.76 16.69 0.69
CA LYS A 229 -4.65 15.93 0.13
C LYS A 229 -5.13 15.14 -1.09
N ARG A 230 -4.47 15.36 -2.23
CA ARG A 230 -4.73 14.59 -3.47
C ARG A 230 -4.02 13.23 -3.39
N PRO A 231 -4.70 12.12 -3.73
CA PRO A 231 -4.01 10.86 -3.97
C PRO A 231 -3.14 11.00 -5.22
N CYS A 232 -1.83 10.88 -5.04
CA CYS A 232 -0.90 10.81 -6.15
C CYS A 232 -0.79 9.34 -6.58
N ARG A 233 -1.16 9.04 -7.82
CA ARG A 233 -1.23 7.68 -8.37
C ARG A 233 -0.68 7.69 -9.80
N PRO A 234 -0.37 6.54 -10.39
CA PRO A 234 -0.06 6.49 -11.81
C PRO A 234 -1.26 6.92 -12.67
N ILE A 235 -1.00 7.67 -13.74
CA ILE A 235 -2.03 8.21 -14.64
C ILE A 235 -2.03 7.39 -15.93
N ASN A 236 -3.14 6.69 -16.21
CA ASN A 236 -3.30 5.91 -17.44
C ASN A 236 -3.64 6.82 -18.64
N LEU A 237 -2.71 6.92 -19.58
CA LEU A 237 -2.85 7.79 -20.77
C LEU A 237 -3.34 7.04 -22.02
N THR A 238 -3.43 5.71 -21.94
CA THR A 238 -3.63 4.81 -23.11
C THR A 238 -4.81 5.20 -23.98
N HIS A 239 -5.92 5.62 -23.38
CA HIS A 239 -7.18 5.96 -24.07
C HIS A 239 -7.10 7.23 -24.93
N LEU A 240 -6.09 8.08 -24.74
CA LEU A 240 -5.88 9.31 -25.50
C LEU A 240 -4.75 9.20 -26.54
N MET A 241 -4.08 8.04 -26.59
CA MET A 241 -2.93 7.85 -27.46
C MET A 241 -3.33 7.41 -28.86
N TYR A 242 -2.58 7.88 -29.84
CA TYR A 242 -2.55 7.29 -31.17
C TYR A 242 -1.85 5.94 -31.08
N LEU A 243 -2.64 4.87 -31.18
CA LEU A 243 -2.14 3.50 -31.23
C LEU A 243 -1.71 3.14 -32.65
N SER A 244 -0.74 3.89 -33.19
CA SER A 244 -0.16 3.71 -34.52
C SER A 244 1.29 4.20 -34.51
N SER A 245 1.94 4.25 -35.67
CA SER A 245 3.27 4.86 -35.80
C SER A 245 3.26 6.39 -35.71
N ALA A 246 2.09 7.02 -35.51
CA ALA A 246 1.99 8.46 -35.32
C ALA A 246 2.64 8.89 -34.00
N THR A 247 3.24 10.08 -33.99
CA THR A 247 3.83 10.66 -32.79
C THR A 247 2.74 11.07 -31.80
N ASN A 248 2.90 10.66 -30.55
CA ASN A 248 2.11 11.12 -29.42
C ASN A 248 2.83 12.29 -28.75
N ARG A 249 2.08 13.34 -28.41
CA ARG A 249 2.58 14.49 -27.64
C ARG A 249 1.89 14.53 -26.29
N ILE A 250 2.65 14.39 -25.21
CA ILE A 250 2.18 14.60 -23.85
C ILE A 250 2.69 15.95 -23.39
N THR A 251 1.84 16.80 -22.83
CA THR A 251 2.23 18.06 -22.20
C THR A 251 1.83 18.01 -20.73
N VAL A 252 2.82 18.14 -19.86
CA VAL A 252 2.62 18.20 -18.41
C VAL A 252 2.68 19.67 -18.00
N THR A 253 1.58 20.20 -17.51
CA THR A 253 1.51 21.55 -16.93
C THR A 253 1.67 21.45 -15.43
N TRP A 254 2.54 22.25 -14.81
CA TRP A 254 2.88 22.12 -13.39
C TRP A 254 3.33 23.44 -12.77
N GLY A 255 3.13 23.59 -11.46
CA GLY A 255 3.54 24.76 -10.70
C GLY A 255 4.98 24.64 -10.16
N ASN A 256 5.85 25.57 -10.55
CA ASN A 256 7.22 25.68 -10.07
C ASN A 256 7.30 26.53 -8.79
N TYR A 257 7.25 25.86 -7.64
CA TYR A 257 7.30 26.48 -6.31
C TYR A 257 8.53 26.04 -5.50
N GLY A 258 9.66 25.81 -6.17
CA GLY A 258 10.96 25.52 -5.53
C GLY A 258 11.25 24.06 -5.21
N LYS A 259 10.31 23.14 -5.49
CA LYS A 259 10.56 21.69 -5.48
C LYS A 259 10.76 21.17 -6.90
N SER A 260 11.76 20.32 -7.10
CA SER A 260 11.99 19.61 -8.37
C SER A 260 11.16 18.32 -8.45
N TYR A 261 10.61 18.07 -9.62
CA TYR A 261 9.81 16.88 -9.92
C TYR A 261 10.32 16.20 -11.19
N SER A 262 10.20 14.88 -11.24
CA SER A 262 10.56 14.08 -12.41
C SER A 262 9.35 13.32 -12.93
N VAL A 263 9.25 13.22 -14.25
CA VAL A 263 8.21 12.43 -14.95
C VAL A 263 8.84 11.21 -15.60
N ALA A 264 8.10 10.11 -15.60
CA ALA A 264 8.47 8.88 -16.30
C ALA A 264 7.26 8.30 -17.03
N LEU A 265 7.50 7.69 -18.19
CA LEU A 265 6.48 7.01 -18.99
C LEU A 265 6.84 5.54 -19.11
N TYR A 266 5.91 4.69 -18.70
CA TYR A 266 6.09 3.24 -18.74
C TYR A 266 5.00 2.59 -19.58
N LEU A 267 5.39 1.58 -20.34
CA LEU A 267 4.47 0.58 -20.85
C LEU A 267 4.38 -0.54 -19.81
N VAL A 268 3.17 -0.78 -19.30
CA VAL A 268 2.94 -1.71 -18.18
C VAL A 268 1.82 -2.66 -18.49
N ARG A 269 1.86 -3.88 -17.96
CA ARG A 269 0.71 -4.78 -17.86
C ARG A 269 0.14 -4.72 -16.46
N GLN A 270 -1.10 -4.27 -16.34
CA GLN A 270 -1.86 -4.33 -15.10
C GLN A 270 -2.13 -5.80 -14.74
N LEU A 271 -1.84 -6.15 -13.48
CA LEU A 271 -2.06 -7.48 -12.93
C LEU A 271 -3.34 -7.49 -12.08
N THR A 272 -3.97 -8.65 -11.96
CA THR A 272 -5.10 -8.84 -11.05
C THR A 272 -4.65 -9.34 -9.67
N SER A 273 -5.54 -9.22 -8.67
CA SER A 273 -5.33 -9.81 -7.34
C SER A 273 -5.10 -11.33 -7.41
N SER A 274 -5.78 -12.01 -8.35
CA SER A 274 -5.62 -13.45 -8.58
C SER A 274 -4.21 -13.79 -9.10
N GLU A 275 -3.70 -13.01 -10.06
CA GLU A 275 -2.34 -13.20 -10.58
C GLU A 275 -1.28 -12.94 -9.51
N LEU A 276 -1.45 -11.89 -8.69
CA LEU A 276 -0.56 -11.63 -7.56
C LEU A 276 -0.63 -12.72 -6.50
N LEU A 277 -1.81 -13.28 -6.24
CA LEU A 277 -1.99 -14.39 -5.31
C LEU A 277 -1.28 -15.65 -5.83
N GLN A 278 -1.42 -15.97 -7.11
CA GLN A 278 -0.72 -17.11 -7.72
C GLN A 278 0.79 -16.96 -7.57
N ARG A 279 1.33 -15.78 -7.88
CA ARG A 279 2.76 -15.48 -7.67
C ARG A 279 3.14 -15.66 -6.20
N LEU A 280 2.37 -15.12 -5.26
CA LEU A 280 2.63 -15.25 -3.82
C LEU A 280 2.63 -16.73 -3.38
N LYS A 281 1.73 -17.55 -3.91
CA LYS A 281 1.71 -19.00 -3.66
C LYS A 281 2.94 -19.73 -4.20
N THR A 282 3.57 -19.22 -5.26
CA THR A 282 4.78 -19.83 -5.83
C THR A 282 6.05 -19.49 -5.04
N ILE A 283 6.21 -18.24 -4.59
CA ILE A 283 7.48 -17.76 -4.01
C ILE A 283 7.40 -17.34 -2.54
N GLY A 284 6.20 -17.12 -2.01
CA GLY A 284 5.98 -16.52 -0.68
C GLY A 284 5.64 -17.53 0.42
N VAL A 285 5.56 -18.82 0.12
CA VAL A 285 5.23 -19.85 1.12
C VAL A 285 6.43 -20.11 2.01
N LYS A 286 6.28 -19.87 3.31
CA LYS A 286 7.30 -20.21 4.31
C LYS A 286 7.08 -21.62 4.83
N HIS A 287 8.17 -22.37 4.98
CA HIS A 287 8.12 -23.74 5.48
C HIS A 287 7.55 -23.80 6.92
N PRO A 288 6.71 -24.79 7.27
CA PRO A 288 6.11 -24.90 8.61
C PRO A 288 7.13 -24.83 9.75
N GLU A 289 8.29 -25.48 9.61
CA GLU A 289 9.33 -25.46 10.64
C GLU A 289 10.00 -24.09 10.83
N LEU A 290 10.07 -23.27 9.77
CA LEU A 290 10.56 -21.89 9.90
C LEU A 290 9.54 -21.02 10.64
N CYS A 291 8.25 -21.20 10.34
CA CYS A 291 7.17 -20.53 11.08
C CYS A 291 7.15 -20.99 12.55
N LYS A 292 7.36 -22.28 12.82
CA LYS A 292 7.47 -22.82 14.18
C LYS A 292 8.66 -22.23 14.94
N ALA A 293 9.81 -22.09 14.29
CA ALA A 293 10.98 -21.41 14.88
C ALA A 293 10.67 -19.94 15.19
N LEU A 294 9.92 -19.25 14.32
CA LEU A 294 9.47 -17.88 14.57
C LEU A 294 8.52 -17.79 15.79
N VAL A 295 7.61 -18.76 15.95
CA VAL A 295 6.75 -18.85 17.13
C VAL A 295 7.61 -18.97 18.39
N LYS A 296 8.57 -19.90 18.41
CA LYS A 296 9.51 -20.07 19.53
C LYS A 296 10.29 -18.80 19.84
N GLU A 297 10.79 -18.10 18.83
CA GLU A 297 11.54 -16.86 19.02
C GLU A 297 10.65 -15.75 19.61
N LYS A 298 9.40 -15.63 19.14
CA LYS A 298 8.45 -14.63 19.65
C LYS A 298 7.93 -14.94 21.05
N LEU A 299 7.88 -16.21 21.42
CA LEU A 299 7.49 -16.67 22.75
C LEU A 299 8.70 -16.91 23.66
N ARG A 300 9.91 -16.59 23.20
CA ARG A 300 11.12 -16.75 23.99
C ARG A 300 11.02 -15.82 25.19
N LEU A 301 11.19 -16.41 26.37
CA LEU A 301 11.20 -15.68 27.63
C LEU A 301 12.38 -14.71 27.66
N ASP A 302 12.10 -13.48 28.04
CA ASP A 302 13.13 -12.54 28.47
C ASP A 302 13.54 -12.92 29.90
N PRO A 303 14.79 -13.33 30.17
CA PRO A 303 15.23 -13.73 31.50
C PRO A 303 15.09 -12.61 32.55
N ASP A 304 14.99 -11.35 32.13
CA ASP A 304 14.79 -10.20 33.01
C ASP A 304 13.30 -9.87 33.24
N SER A 305 12.38 -10.61 32.61
CA SER A 305 10.92 -10.42 32.77
C SER A 305 10.35 -11.36 33.83
N GLU A 306 9.77 -10.78 34.89
CA GLU A 306 9.06 -11.54 35.95
C GLU A 306 7.79 -12.24 35.43
N ILE A 307 7.26 -11.79 34.28
CA ILE A 307 6.07 -12.37 33.65
C ILE A 307 6.50 -13.22 32.46
N ALA A 308 6.16 -14.50 32.51
CA ALA A 308 6.41 -15.47 31.44
C ALA A 308 5.17 -15.66 30.56
N THR A 309 5.27 -15.36 29.27
CA THR A 309 4.23 -15.70 28.28
C THR A 309 4.31 -17.20 27.97
N THR A 310 3.45 -18.00 28.61
CA THR A 310 3.42 -19.47 28.43
C THR A 310 2.83 -19.91 27.08
N GLY A 311 2.05 -19.03 26.45
CA GLY A 311 1.49 -19.25 25.12
C GLY A 311 0.81 -18.00 24.55
N VAL A 312 0.51 -18.03 23.25
CA VAL A 312 -0.22 -16.96 22.55
C VAL A 312 -1.38 -17.56 21.78
N ARG A 313 -2.56 -16.98 22.00
CA ARG A 313 -3.78 -17.30 21.25
C ARG A 313 -3.76 -16.64 19.89
N VAL A 314 -4.14 -17.40 18.87
CA VAL A 314 -4.25 -16.94 17.48
C VAL A 314 -5.58 -17.42 16.92
N SER A 315 -6.31 -16.52 16.26
CA SER A 315 -7.56 -16.87 15.59
C SER A 315 -7.29 -17.44 14.20
N LEU A 316 -8.01 -18.50 13.85
CA LEU A 316 -8.12 -19.06 12.50
C LEU A 316 -9.14 -18.31 11.64
N ILE A 317 -9.79 -17.28 12.21
CA ILE A 317 -10.69 -16.37 11.52
C ILE A 317 -9.93 -15.13 11.05
N CYS A 318 -10.17 -14.75 9.79
CA CYS A 318 -9.56 -13.57 9.19
C CYS A 318 -10.05 -12.29 9.86
N PRO A 319 -9.16 -11.41 10.36
CA PRO A 319 -9.57 -10.16 11.00
C PRO A 319 -10.22 -9.17 10.02
N LEU A 320 -9.94 -9.28 8.72
CA LEU A 320 -10.49 -8.43 7.67
C LEU A 320 -11.95 -8.76 7.32
N VAL A 321 -12.23 -10.04 7.04
CA VAL A 321 -13.52 -10.46 6.47
C VAL A 321 -14.36 -11.29 7.43
N LYS A 322 -13.84 -11.58 8.63
CA LYS A 322 -14.52 -12.39 9.67
C LYS A 322 -14.93 -13.79 9.21
N MET A 323 -14.25 -14.31 8.21
CA MET A 323 -14.38 -15.68 7.70
C MET A 323 -13.13 -16.48 8.01
N ARG A 324 -13.24 -17.80 8.08
CA ARG A 324 -12.09 -18.71 8.25
C ARG A 324 -11.02 -18.44 7.19
N LEU A 325 -9.76 -18.38 7.63
CA LEU A 325 -8.61 -18.16 6.76
C LEU A 325 -8.53 -19.26 5.69
N SER A 326 -8.38 -18.85 4.43
CA SER A 326 -8.13 -19.76 3.30
C SER A 326 -6.65 -19.77 2.92
N VAL A 327 -6.02 -18.60 2.92
CA VAL A 327 -4.59 -18.42 2.65
C VAL A 327 -4.00 -17.56 3.76
N PRO A 328 -3.48 -18.15 4.85
CA PRO A 328 -2.99 -17.41 6.00
C PRO A 328 -1.72 -16.64 5.61
N CYS A 329 -1.82 -15.31 5.62
CA CYS A 329 -0.77 -14.41 5.19
C CYS A 329 -0.46 -13.35 6.24
N ARG A 330 0.79 -12.93 6.30
CA ARG A 330 1.26 -11.80 7.10
C ARG A 330 2.48 -11.19 6.43
N ALA A 331 2.84 -9.95 6.79
CA ALA A 331 4.15 -9.44 6.41
C ALA A 331 5.23 -10.05 7.31
N GLU A 332 6.41 -10.35 6.75
CA GLU A 332 7.55 -10.87 7.50
C GLU A 332 7.94 -9.92 8.66
N THR A 333 7.80 -8.62 8.44
CA THR A 333 8.06 -7.53 9.39
C THR A 333 7.03 -7.39 10.51
N CYS A 334 5.90 -8.11 10.47
CA CYS A 334 4.89 -8.05 11.52
C CYS A 334 5.37 -8.72 12.83
N ALA A 335 5.17 -8.04 13.96
CA ALA A 335 5.50 -8.55 15.28
C ALA A 335 4.48 -9.57 15.83
N HIS A 336 3.22 -9.54 15.38
CA HIS A 336 2.18 -10.50 15.80
C HIS A 336 2.30 -11.85 15.06
N LEU A 337 1.67 -12.90 15.61
CA LEU A 337 1.51 -14.21 14.94
C LEU A 337 0.19 -14.32 14.16
N GLN A 338 -0.80 -13.49 14.47
CA GLN A 338 -2.09 -13.47 13.78
C GLN A 338 -1.92 -13.23 12.27
N CYS A 339 -2.48 -14.12 11.45
CA CYS A 339 -2.53 -13.96 10.01
C CYS A 339 -3.83 -13.28 9.57
N PHE A 340 -3.81 -12.72 8.37
CA PHE A 340 -4.98 -12.27 7.61
C PHE A 340 -5.05 -13.04 6.28
N ASP A 341 -6.20 -13.03 5.63
CA ASP A 341 -6.38 -13.78 4.39
C ASP A 341 -5.77 -13.05 3.19
N ALA A 342 -4.87 -13.73 2.47
CA ALA A 342 -4.17 -13.16 1.31
C ALA A 342 -5.11 -12.79 0.16
N VAL A 343 -6.17 -13.57 -0.06
CA VAL A 343 -7.11 -13.36 -1.19
C VAL A 343 -7.78 -12.00 -1.03
N PHE A 344 -8.38 -11.78 0.13
CA PHE A 344 -9.11 -10.54 0.42
C PHE A 344 -8.16 -9.35 0.59
N TYR A 345 -6.98 -9.56 1.18
CA TYR A 345 -5.98 -8.50 1.30
C TYR A 345 -5.53 -7.97 -0.07
N LEU A 346 -5.27 -8.86 -1.04
CA LEU A 346 -4.89 -8.47 -2.39
C LEU A 346 -6.06 -7.82 -3.15
N GLN A 347 -7.29 -8.32 -3.01
CA GLN A 347 -8.48 -7.70 -3.61
C GLN A 347 -8.73 -6.27 -3.08
N MET A 348 -8.55 -6.04 -1.77
CA MET A 348 -8.65 -4.71 -1.18
C MET A 348 -7.60 -3.77 -1.78
N ASN A 349 -6.35 -4.22 -1.89
CA ASN A 349 -5.25 -3.42 -2.42
C ASN A 349 -5.35 -3.18 -3.93
N GLU A 350 -6.01 -4.07 -4.68
CA GLU A 350 -6.31 -3.84 -6.10
C GLU A 350 -7.23 -2.63 -6.31
N LYS A 351 -8.23 -2.47 -5.42
CA LYS A 351 -9.15 -1.32 -5.42
C LYS A 351 -8.49 -0.06 -4.84
N LYS A 352 -7.87 -0.20 -3.66
CA LYS A 352 -7.23 0.91 -2.93
C LYS A 352 -5.90 0.40 -2.34
N PRO A 353 -4.77 0.63 -3.02
CA PRO A 353 -3.47 0.12 -2.59
C PRO A 353 -2.94 0.92 -1.39
N THR A 354 -3.30 0.49 -0.18
CA THR A 354 -2.79 1.07 1.07
C THR A 354 -1.61 0.30 1.65
N TRP A 355 -1.49 -0.98 1.30
CA TRP A 355 -0.45 -1.90 1.76
C TRP A 355 -0.20 -1.83 3.27
N THR A 356 -1.30 -1.79 4.03
CA THR A 356 -1.31 -1.62 5.48
C THR A 356 -1.81 -2.90 6.14
N CYS A 357 -1.07 -3.44 7.10
CA CYS A 357 -1.44 -4.66 7.81
C CYS A 357 -2.74 -4.45 8.60
N PRO A 358 -3.78 -5.28 8.40
CA PRO A 358 -5.07 -5.13 9.08
C PRO A 358 -5.08 -5.56 10.55
N VAL A 359 -3.94 -6.04 11.07
CA VAL A 359 -3.79 -6.49 12.47
C VAL A 359 -3.06 -5.45 13.30
N CYS A 360 -2.04 -4.79 12.74
CA CYS A 360 -1.18 -3.88 13.50
C CYS A 360 -0.96 -2.51 12.83
N ASP A 361 -1.64 -2.24 11.73
CA ASP A 361 -1.58 -0.98 10.97
C ASP A 361 -0.18 -0.56 10.46
N LYS A 362 0.81 -1.45 10.55
CA LYS A 362 2.15 -1.24 10.00
C LYS A 362 2.20 -1.53 8.49
N PRO A 363 3.21 -0.99 7.76
CA PRO A 363 3.41 -1.30 6.35
C PRO A 363 3.55 -2.81 6.12
N ALA A 364 2.79 -3.31 5.14
CA ALA A 364 2.77 -4.71 4.70
C ALA A 364 2.76 -4.75 3.17
N ALA A 365 3.87 -4.29 2.58
CA ALA A 365 4.09 -4.27 1.14
C ALA A 365 4.08 -5.70 0.56
N TYR A 366 3.67 -5.83 -0.71
CA TYR A 366 3.51 -7.12 -1.38
C TYR A 366 4.76 -8.01 -1.32
N ASP A 367 5.93 -7.42 -1.48
CA ASP A 367 7.23 -8.10 -1.46
C ASP A 367 7.65 -8.60 -0.08
N GLN A 368 7.00 -8.13 0.98
CA GLN A 368 7.20 -8.58 2.36
C GLN A 368 6.16 -9.61 2.80
N LEU A 369 5.15 -9.90 1.97
CA LEU A 369 4.11 -10.85 2.31
C LEU A 369 4.65 -12.28 2.27
N ILE A 370 4.25 -13.05 3.28
CA ILE A 370 4.54 -14.47 3.39
C ILE A 370 3.23 -15.22 3.63
N ILE A 371 3.14 -16.43 3.09
CA ILE A 371 2.11 -17.40 3.45
C ILE A 371 2.68 -18.27 4.57
N ASP A 372 2.00 -18.29 5.71
CA ASP A 372 2.43 -19.04 6.88
C ASP A 372 2.15 -20.54 6.68
N GLY A 373 3.19 -21.32 6.42
CA GLY A 373 3.05 -22.76 6.19
C GLY A 373 2.61 -23.53 7.43
N LEU A 374 2.95 -23.06 8.64
CA LEU A 374 2.50 -23.71 9.87
C LEU A 374 1.01 -23.50 10.05
N LEU A 375 0.53 -22.26 9.95
CA LEU A 375 -0.91 -21.99 10.07
C LEU A 375 -1.70 -22.61 8.92
N SER A 376 -1.12 -22.71 7.71
CA SER A 376 -1.73 -23.44 6.59
C SER A 376 -1.95 -24.92 6.91
N LYS A 377 -0.95 -25.56 7.53
CA LYS A 377 -1.05 -26.96 7.99
C LYS A 377 -2.12 -27.10 9.08
N ILE A 378 -2.13 -26.21 10.06
CA ILE A 378 -3.12 -26.22 11.15
C ILE A 378 -4.54 -26.06 10.61
N LEU A 379 -4.76 -25.15 9.65
CA LEU A 379 -6.06 -24.96 9.01
C LEU A 379 -6.58 -26.22 8.31
N SER A 380 -5.68 -27.07 7.80
CA SER A 380 -6.02 -28.36 7.18
C SER A 380 -6.24 -29.50 8.19
N GLU A 381 -5.69 -29.39 9.40
CA GLU A 381 -5.79 -30.43 10.45
C GLU A 381 -6.94 -30.18 11.43
N CYS A 382 -7.41 -28.93 11.58
CA CYS A 382 -8.41 -28.55 12.57
C CYS A 382 -9.55 -27.75 11.96
N GLU A 383 -10.63 -28.39 11.54
CA GLU A 383 -11.79 -27.74 10.89
C GLU A 383 -12.79 -27.11 11.87
N ASP A 384 -12.79 -27.56 13.12
CA ASP A 384 -13.85 -27.35 14.12
C ASP A 384 -13.52 -26.29 15.18
N ALA A 385 -12.32 -25.71 15.15
CA ALA A 385 -11.92 -24.63 16.05
C ALA A 385 -11.67 -23.32 15.30
N ASP A 386 -12.05 -22.22 15.92
CA ASP A 386 -11.83 -20.86 15.43
C ASP A 386 -10.56 -20.22 16.03
N GLU A 387 -9.99 -20.84 17.06
CA GLU A 387 -8.80 -20.38 17.75
C GLU A 387 -7.86 -21.53 18.11
N ILE A 388 -6.58 -21.21 18.15
CA ILE A 388 -5.50 -22.08 18.63
C ILE A 388 -4.65 -21.33 19.64
N GLU A 389 -3.92 -22.09 20.45
CA GLU A 389 -2.88 -21.55 21.31
C GLU A 389 -1.53 -22.13 20.90
N PHE A 390 -0.60 -21.25 20.54
CA PHE A 390 0.82 -21.60 20.39
C PHE A 390 1.51 -21.62 21.74
N LEU A 391 2.30 -22.66 21.98
CA LEU A 391 3.11 -22.85 23.19
C LEU A 391 4.56 -22.43 22.96
N ALA A 392 5.30 -22.18 24.04
CA ALA A 392 6.70 -21.75 24.00
C ALA A 392 7.64 -22.73 23.27
N ASP A 393 7.30 -24.03 23.25
CA ASP A 393 8.03 -25.06 22.49
C ASP A 393 7.64 -25.11 20.99
N GLY A 394 6.79 -24.17 20.55
CA GLY A 394 6.25 -24.08 19.20
C GLY A 394 5.18 -25.12 18.86
N SER A 395 4.78 -25.97 19.81
CA SER A 395 3.59 -26.80 19.64
C SER A 395 2.32 -25.95 19.72
N TRP A 396 1.18 -26.52 19.36
CA TRP A 396 -0.10 -25.84 19.39
C TRP A 396 -1.21 -26.76 19.88
N ARG A 397 -2.27 -26.17 20.43
CA ARG A 397 -3.53 -26.87 20.74
C ARG A 397 -4.73 -26.07 20.24
N SER A 398 -5.79 -26.74 19.84
CA SER A 398 -7.06 -26.08 19.51
C SER A 398 -7.74 -25.60 20.78
N ILE A 399 -8.36 -24.42 20.71
CA ILE A 399 -9.27 -23.92 21.74
C ILE A 399 -10.67 -24.12 21.21
N ARG A 400 -11.33 -25.16 21.71
CA ARG A 400 -12.76 -25.36 21.48
C ARG A 400 -13.52 -24.52 22.50
N ALA A 401 -14.60 -23.88 22.09
CA ALA A 401 -15.59 -23.44 23.05
C ALA A 401 -16.06 -24.71 23.78
N GLU A 402 -15.80 -24.80 25.08
CA GLU A 402 -16.41 -25.86 25.87
C GLU A 402 -17.91 -25.70 25.71
N LYS A 403 -18.55 -26.64 25.00
CA LYS A 403 -19.93 -26.97 25.33
C LYS A 403 -19.81 -27.48 26.76
N GLU A 404 -20.13 -26.62 27.73
CA GLU A 404 -20.43 -27.02 29.10
C GLU A 404 -21.13 -28.38 29.02
N PRO A 405 -20.48 -29.49 29.45
CA PRO A 405 -21.21 -30.70 29.69
C PRO A 405 -22.19 -30.32 30.78
N SER A 406 -23.50 -30.40 30.52
CA SER A 406 -24.50 -30.29 31.56
C SER A 406 -24.31 -31.45 32.54
N CYS A 407 -23.34 -31.32 33.45
CA CYS A 407 -23.24 -32.13 34.64
C CYS A 407 -24.35 -31.64 35.57
N SER A 408 -25.55 -32.20 35.37
CA SER A 408 -26.48 -32.30 36.48
C SER A 408 -25.81 -33.20 37.54
N PRO A 409 -25.64 -32.75 38.79
CA PRO A 409 -25.14 -33.61 39.83
C PRO A 409 -26.24 -34.60 40.20
N GLN A 410 -26.20 -35.80 39.62
CA GLN A 410 -27.00 -36.92 40.11
C GLN A 410 -26.30 -37.49 41.34
N GLY A 411 -26.52 -36.84 42.49
CA GLY A 411 -26.31 -37.50 43.78
C GLY A 411 -27.31 -38.66 43.93
N PRO A 412 -26.93 -39.78 44.55
CA PRO A 412 -27.85 -40.89 44.75
C PRO A 412 -28.95 -40.49 45.73
N ILE A 413 -30.19 -40.39 45.24
CA ILE A 413 -31.38 -40.31 46.08
C ILE A 413 -31.60 -41.71 46.68
N LEU A 414 -31.45 -41.83 48.00
CA LEU A 414 -31.93 -42.97 48.76
C LEU A 414 -33.46 -42.94 48.79
N VAL A 415 -34.09 -43.84 48.03
CA VAL A 415 -35.54 -44.09 48.14
C VAL A 415 -35.75 -45.31 49.04
N LEU A 416 -36.22 -45.04 50.27
CA LEU A 416 -36.85 -46.02 51.15
C LEU A 416 -38.19 -46.44 50.51
N GLY A 417 -38.37 -47.75 50.33
CA GLY A 417 -39.43 -48.31 49.49
C GLY A 417 -40.78 -48.54 50.17
N THR A 418 -41.76 -48.92 49.35
CA THR A 418 -42.90 -49.78 49.70
C THR A 418 -43.41 -50.48 48.42
N SER A 419 -43.54 -51.82 48.53
CA SER A 419 -44.50 -52.78 47.93
C SER A 419 -45.61 -52.22 47.01
N ASP A 420 -46.06 -52.85 45.91
CA ASP A 420 -46.40 -54.26 45.66
C ASP A 420 -46.64 -54.56 44.16
N ALA A 421 -46.50 -55.85 43.83
CA ALA A 421 -47.27 -56.66 42.89
C ALA A 421 -47.29 -56.39 41.36
N ASN A 422 -46.98 -57.49 40.68
CA ASN A 422 -47.50 -58.01 39.41
C ASN A 422 -47.01 -57.42 38.07
N GLY A 423 -46.24 -58.25 37.37
CA GLY A 423 -46.79 -58.89 36.17
C GLY A 423 -46.13 -58.59 34.83
N LEU A 424 -45.45 -59.63 34.31
CA LEU A 424 -45.40 -60.05 32.90
C LEU A 424 -44.50 -59.28 31.90
N LEU A 425 -43.35 -59.91 31.64
CA LEU A 425 -42.68 -60.03 30.34
C LEU A 425 -43.64 -60.69 29.30
N PRO A 426 -43.47 -60.55 27.95
CA PRO A 426 -42.19 -60.80 27.29
C PRO A 426 -41.81 -59.97 26.05
N ALA A 427 -40.52 -60.07 25.73
CA ALA A 427 -39.89 -59.78 24.44
C ALA A 427 -40.19 -60.93 23.41
N PRO A 428 -39.40 -61.12 22.35
CA PRO A 428 -39.11 -60.30 21.16
C PRO A 428 -39.44 -61.10 19.87
N SER A 429 -39.20 -60.53 18.66
CA SER A 429 -38.76 -61.23 17.41
C SER A 429 -38.83 -60.22 16.24
N THR A 430 -37.74 -59.75 15.64
CA THR A 430 -36.85 -60.37 14.62
C THR A 430 -37.48 -60.75 13.28
N ASN A 431 -36.97 -60.06 12.25
CA ASN A 431 -36.58 -60.52 10.90
C ASN A 431 -37.58 -60.58 9.73
N GLY A 432 -37.03 -60.11 8.59
CA GLY A 432 -37.44 -60.38 7.21
C GLY A 432 -38.14 -59.19 6.58
N GLY A 433 -37.62 -58.48 5.58
CA GLY A 433 -36.71 -58.85 4.50
C GLY A 433 -37.42 -58.61 3.16
N GLY A 434 -36.76 -57.95 2.20
CA GLY A 434 -37.15 -58.02 0.79
C GLY A 434 -37.48 -56.70 0.08
N SER A 435 -36.45 -56.16 -0.58
CA SER A 435 -36.40 -55.65 -1.96
C SER A 435 -37.65 -55.10 -2.66
N GLY A 436 -37.45 -53.96 -3.33
CA GLY A 436 -38.07 -53.78 -4.66
C GLY A 436 -38.28 -52.34 -5.15
N VAL A 437 -37.28 -51.80 -5.86
CA VAL A 437 -37.35 -51.01 -7.11
C VAL A 437 -38.55 -50.10 -7.45
N GLY A 438 -38.22 -48.87 -7.91
CA GLY A 438 -39.05 -48.07 -8.84
C GLY A 438 -39.03 -46.57 -8.52
N MET A 439 -38.03 -45.82 -8.95
CA MET A 439 -38.04 -44.97 -10.17
C MET A 439 -39.21 -43.99 -10.30
N ALA A 440 -38.81 -42.71 -10.27
CA ALA A 440 -39.09 -41.70 -11.30
C ALA A 440 -40.33 -40.77 -11.18
N LEU A 441 -39.97 -39.48 -11.17
CA LEU A 441 -40.58 -38.35 -11.89
C LEU A 441 -41.86 -37.70 -11.35
N GLY A 442 -41.79 -36.37 -11.22
CA GLY A 442 -42.97 -35.52 -11.12
C GLY A 442 -42.70 -34.15 -10.51
N SER A 443 -41.86 -33.34 -11.15
CA SER A 443 -41.69 -31.91 -10.82
C SER A 443 -42.52 -31.06 -11.78
N THR A 444 -43.61 -30.49 -11.28
CA THR A 444 -44.38 -29.34 -11.82
C THR A 444 -45.17 -28.79 -10.61
N GLY A 445 -45.29 -27.51 -10.32
CA GLY A 445 -44.94 -26.29 -11.01
C GLY A 445 -45.34 -25.12 -10.09
N SER A 446 -44.79 -23.96 -10.39
CA SER A 446 -44.90 -22.69 -9.68
C SER A 446 -46.30 -22.07 -9.71
N GLY A 447 -46.60 -21.24 -8.71
CA GLY A 447 -47.67 -20.22 -8.70
C GLY A 447 -47.99 -19.83 -7.25
N ALA A 448 -47.44 -18.76 -6.67
CA ALA A 448 -47.66 -17.32 -6.89
C ALA A 448 -48.93 -16.76 -6.20
N GLY A 449 -48.71 -15.83 -5.25
CA GLY A 449 -49.68 -14.86 -4.70
C GLY A 449 -50.70 -15.41 -3.69
N THR A 450 -51.19 -14.72 -2.66
CA THR A 450 -51.13 -13.30 -2.27
C THR A 450 -51.86 -13.14 -0.93
N VAL A 451 -51.35 -12.25 -0.06
CA VAL A 451 -52.08 -11.26 0.78
C VAL A 451 -52.88 -11.67 2.04
N GLY A 452 -52.56 -10.94 3.13
CA GLY A 452 -53.46 -10.52 4.24
C GLY A 452 -53.76 -11.58 5.30
N GLY A 453 -53.56 -11.40 6.60
CA GLY A 453 -53.55 -10.20 7.45
C GLY A 453 -54.90 -10.06 8.16
N LEU A 454 -54.94 -10.27 9.48
CA LEU A 454 -55.76 -9.53 10.48
C LEU A 454 -55.59 -10.14 11.91
N GLU A 455 -55.22 -9.26 12.85
CA GLU A 455 -55.73 -9.06 14.24
C GLU A 455 -55.80 -10.26 15.22
N ASN A 456 -55.53 -10.19 16.53
CA ASN A 456 -55.62 -9.11 17.51
C ASN A 456 -54.98 -9.56 18.86
N GLY A 457 -54.63 -8.60 19.75
CA GLY A 457 -54.70 -8.79 21.22
C GLY A 457 -53.41 -9.06 22.03
N LYS A 458 -52.89 -8.01 22.68
CA LYS A 458 -51.92 -8.00 23.81
C LYS A 458 -52.68 -8.04 25.16
N PRO A 459 -52.07 -8.36 26.33
CA PRO A 459 -51.20 -7.43 27.10
C PRO A 459 -50.02 -8.15 27.81
N GLY A 460 -48.99 -7.55 28.43
CA GLY A 460 -48.61 -6.16 28.77
C GLY A 460 -47.22 -6.14 29.44
N ALA A 461 -46.69 -4.91 29.66
CA ALA A 461 -45.57 -4.46 30.53
C ALA A 461 -44.16 -5.09 30.32
N ASP A 462 -43.01 -4.39 30.30
CA ASP A 462 -42.60 -3.09 30.85
C ASP A 462 -41.53 -2.38 29.97
N VAL A 463 -41.41 -1.07 30.21
CA VAL A 463 -40.77 0.00 29.43
C VAL A 463 -39.37 0.35 29.94
N VAL A 464 -38.43 0.71 29.03
CA VAL A 464 -37.60 1.91 29.19
C VAL A 464 -37.13 2.43 27.83
N ASP A 465 -37.68 3.58 27.44
CA ASP A 465 -37.28 4.45 26.34
C ASP A 465 -36.86 5.80 26.95
N LEU A 466 -35.82 6.42 26.42
CA LEU A 466 -35.31 7.73 26.84
C LEU A 466 -35.08 8.59 25.60
N THR A 467 -36.17 9.19 25.10
CA THR A 467 -36.12 10.43 24.35
C THR A 467 -37.18 11.38 24.89
N LEU A 468 -36.74 12.51 25.47
CA LEU A 468 -37.53 13.74 25.58
C LEU A 468 -36.60 14.96 25.45
N ASP A 469 -36.60 15.56 24.27
CA ASP A 469 -37.19 16.87 23.95
C ASP A 469 -36.94 18.07 24.89
N SER A 470 -36.49 19.20 24.30
CA SER A 470 -36.97 20.59 24.52
C SER A 470 -36.18 21.51 23.55
N SER A 471 -36.74 22.02 22.45
CA SER A 471 -37.70 23.14 22.28
C SER A 471 -37.05 24.52 22.10
N SER A 472 -37.00 24.95 20.84
CA SER A 472 -37.34 26.25 20.24
C SER A 472 -37.43 27.52 21.12
N SER A 473 -36.69 28.57 20.73
CA SER A 473 -37.19 29.97 20.68
C SER A 473 -36.31 30.85 19.78
N SER A 474 -36.97 31.55 18.86
CA SER A 474 -36.51 32.63 17.99
C SER A 474 -36.35 33.94 18.75
N GLU A 475 -35.32 34.73 18.49
CA GLU A 475 -35.34 36.20 18.59
C GLU A 475 -34.47 36.82 17.48
N ASP A 476 -35.03 37.86 16.90
CA ASP A 476 -34.51 38.78 15.90
C ASP A 476 -33.30 39.57 16.43
N GLU A 477 -32.34 39.93 15.57
CA GLU A 477 -31.71 41.27 15.64
C GLU A 477 -31.44 41.77 14.21
N GLU A 478 -32.10 42.90 13.94
CA GLU A 478 -31.81 43.89 12.91
C GLU A 478 -30.50 44.60 13.29
N ASP A 479 -29.66 44.94 12.32
CA ASP A 479 -28.92 46.19 12.37
C ASP A 479 -28.42 46.60 10.97
N GLU A 480 -28.64 47.89 10.73
CA GLU A 480 -28.65 48.71 9.53
C GLU A 480 -27.27 48.91 8.83
N ASP A 481 -27.33 48.88 7.49
CA ASP A 481 -26.79 49.81 6.50
C ASP A 481 -25.49 50.63 6.78
N GLU A 482 -24.56 50.57 5.82
CA GLU A 482 -24.01 51.78 5.17
C GLU A 482 -23.55 51.48 3.74
N ASP A 483 -23.94 52.38 2.84
CA ASP A 483 -23.98 52.31 1.38
C ASP A 483 -22.61 52.42 0.68
N GLU A 484 -22.54 51.91 -0.56
CA GLU A 484 -22.09 52.71 -1.70
C GLU A 484 -22.63 52.12 -3.02
N GLU A 485 -23.44 52.95 -3.69
CA GLU A 485 -24.10 52.76 -4.98
C GLU A 485 -23.08 52.75 -6.15
N ASP A 486 -23.34 52.02 -7.25
CA ASP A 486 -23.93 52.65 -8.44
C ASP A 486 -24.13 51.68 -9.64
N GLU A 487 -25.35 51.74 -10.16
CA GLU A 487 -25.85 51.56 -11.53
C GLU A 487 -25.70 50.24 -12.31
N GLY A 488 -26.84 49.57 -12.45
CA GLY A 488 -27.32 49.14 -13.76
C GLY A 488 -28.79 49.58 -13.93
N PRO A 489 -29.39 49.44 -15.13
CA PRO A 489 -30.49 48.46 -15.20
C PRO A 489 -30.66 47.67 -16.53
N ARG A 490 -30.87 46.35 -16.32
CA ARG A 490 -31.85 45.34 -16.87
C ARG A 490 -32.89 45.79 -17.95
N PRO A 491 -33.61 44.88 -18.69
CA PRO A 491 -34.04 43.54 -18.25
C PRO A 491 -34.16 42.40 -19.31
N LYS A 492 -34.24 41.15 -18.77
CA LYS A 492 -34.79 39.95 -19.43
C LYS A 492 -36.30 39.86 -19.19
N ARG A 493 -37.08 39.50 -20.22
CA ARG A 493 -38.46 39.00 -20.10
C ARG A 493 -38.52 37.51 -20.47
N ARG A 494 -39.45 36.77 -19.84
CA ARG A 494 -39.67 35.33 -19.96
C ARG A 494 -41.10 35.05 -20.47
N CYS A 495 -41.26 33.88 -21.11
CA CYS A 495 -42.47 33.06 -21.39
C CYS A 495 -43.35 33.45 -22.61
N PRO A 496 -44.17 32.53 -23.21
CA PRO A 496 -44.45 31.11 -22.89
C PRO A 496 -44.47 30.12 -24.12
N PHE A 497 -44.82 28.85 -23.80
CA PHE A 497 -45.08 27.65 -24.63
C PHE A 497 -45.86 27.80 -25.96
N GLN A 498 -45.58 26.90 -26.92
CA GLN A 498 -46.60 26.33 -27.83
C GLN A 498 -46.29 24.86 -28.22
N LYS A 499 -47.34 24.03 -28.23
CA LYS A 499 -47.40 22.60 -28.59
C LYS A 499 -47.73 22.40 -30.09
N GLY A 500 -47.25 21.28 -30.67
CA GLY A 500 -47.76 20.60 -31.89
C GLY A 500 -46.63 19.77 -32.55
N LEU A 501 -46.51 18.44 -32.42
CA LEU A 501 -47.23 17.32 -33.10
C LEU A 501 -47.22 17.48 -34.66
N VAL A 502 -46.82 16.57 -35.58
CA VAL A 502 -46.15 15.23 -35.70
C VAL A 502 -45.79 15.07 -37.24
N PRO A 503 -45.56 13.89 -37.87
CA PRO A 503 -44.40 12.95 -37.93
C PRO A 503 -43.80 12.70 -39.35
N ALA A 504 -42.76 11.84 -39.37
CA ALA A 504 -42.40 10.82 -40.40
C ALA A 504 -41.77 11.24 -41.74
N CYS A 505 -40.47 10.92 -41.88
CA CYS A 505 -39.91 9.97 -42.86
C CYS A 505 -38.56 9.48 -42.35
#